data_AF-A0A5J5LCG0-F1
#
_entry.id   AF-A0A5J5LCG0-F1
#
_cell.length_a   1.000
_cell.length_b   1.000
_cell.length_c   1.000
_cell.angle_alpha   90.00
_cell.angle_beta   90.00
_cell.angle_gamma   90.00
#
_symmetry.space_group_name_H-M   'P 1'
#
loop_
_entity.id
_entity.type
_entity.pdbx_description
1 polymer ?
#
loop_
_entity_poly.entity_id
_entity_poly.type
_entity_poly.pdbx_seq_one_letter_code
_entity_poly.pdbx_strand_id
1 'polypeptide(L)'
;MTRGNDGKFKKDVTDGELLHYFDTREQPVLSAGDVADEFDIKRQTADRRLKELEEEGELKRIIFGERSQAWWRERDQVVLVKEETGFSAHDVLTGIASDGESRVEALRELADAIEAHTTGGEVKPDQIYEELDIDPEENSGGEPPF
;
A
#
# COMPACT_ATOMS: atom_id res chain seq x y z
N MET A 1 -15.94 35.97 41.93
CA MET A 1 -16.88 35.00 41.34
C MET A 1 -16.89 35.25 39.83
N THR A 2 -15.85 34.84 39.11
CA THR A 2 -15.63 33.55 38.39
C THR A 2 -16.31 33.51 37.02
N ARG A 3 -15.51 33.62 35.96
CA ARG A 3 -15.40 32.58 34.91
C ARG A 3 -14.11 32.79 34.12
N GLY A 4 -13.24 31.79 34.12
CA GLY A 4 -12.00 31.76 33.34
C GLY A 4 -12.30 31.79 31.85
N ASN A 5 -11.61 32.67 31.15
CA ASN A 5 -11.60 32.78 29.70
C ASN A 5 -10.40 31.98 29.17
N ASP A 6 -10.57 30.67 29.13
CA ASP A 6 -9.56 29.76 28.60
C ASP A 6 -10.25 28.80 27.61
N GLY A 7 -10.94 29.43 26.65
CA GLY A 7 -11.33 28.78 25.39
C GLY A 7 -10.07 28.49 24.58
N LYS A 8 -9.31 27.46 24.97
CA LYS A 8 -8.29 26.87 24.09
C LYS A 8 -9.05 26.28 22.91
N PHE A 9 -8.98 26.94 21.76
CA PHE A 9 -9.39 26.34 20.49
C PHE A 9 -8.62 25.03 20.34
N LYS A 10 -9.35 23.91 20.39
CA LYS A 10 -8.84 22.60 19.99
C LYS A 10 -8.44 22.80 18.52
N LYS A 11 -7.15 22.63 18.20
CA LYS A 11 -6.72 22.71 16.80
C LYS A 11 -7.60 21.74 16.01
N ASP A 12 -8.25 22.24 14.95
CA ASP A 12 -9.00 21.37 14.05
C ASP A 12 -7.99 20.42 13.42
N VAL A 13 -8.21 19.12 13.64
CA VAL A 13 -7.38 18.07 13.03
C VAL A 13 -7.54 18.17 11.51
N THR A 14 -6.45 18.16 10.78
CA THR A 14 -6.41 18.26 9.31
C THR A 14 -6.36 16.87 8.67
N ASP A 15 -6.76 16.76 7.41
CA ASP A 15 -6.75 15.46 6.72
C ASP A 15 -5.32 14.95 6.51
N GLY A 16 -4.37 15.87 6.30
CA GLY A 16 -2.94 15.54 6.27
C GLY A 16 -2.43 14.95 7.59
N GLU A 17 -2.92 15.42 8.74
CA GLU A 17 -2.58 14.81 10.04
C GLU A 17 -3.17 13.40 10.16
N LEU A 18 -4.40 13.17 9.67
CA LEU A 18 -4.99 11.84 9.63
C LEU A 18 -4.17 10.89 8.76
N LEU A 19 -3.82 11.30 7.53
CA LEU A 19 -3.03 10.48 6.60
C LEU A 19 -1.63 10.18 7.16
N HIS A 20 -0.98 11.18 7.75
CA HIS A 20 0.31 10.98 8.40
C HIS A 20 0.26 9.97 9.55
N TYR A 21 -0.85 9.95 10.30
CA TYR A 21 -1.08 8.96 11.34
C TYR A 21 -1.25 7.55 10.76
N PHE A 22 -1.89 7.41 9.59
CA PHE A 22 -1.86 6.14 8.88
C PHE A 22 -0.45 5.76 8.48
N ASP A 23 0.39 6.66 7.96
CA ASP A 23 1.73 6.31 7.43
C ASP A 23 2.75 5.91 8.51
N THR A 24 2.69 6.53 9.70
CA THR A 24 3.74 6.42 10.72
C THR A 24 3.57 5.23 11.67
N ARG A 25 2.45 4.51 11.59
CA ARG A 25 2.16 3.40 12.50
C ARG A 25 2.64 2.04 12.02
N GLU A 26 3.07 1.23 12.99
CA GLU A 26 3.40 -0.19 12.83
C GLU A 26 2.18 -1.06 12.51
N GLN A 27 1.00 -0.71 13.04
CA GLN A 27 -0.29 -1.34 12.71
C GLN A 27 -1.02 -0.44 11.69
N PRO A 28 -1.04 -0.81 10.40
CA PRO A 28 -1.52 0.07 9.32
C PRO A 28 -3.04 0.08 9.15
N VAL A 29 -3.77 -0.79 9.87
CA VAL A 29 -5.22 -0.96 9.76
C VAL A 29 -5.87 -0.34 11.00
N LEU A 30 -6.72 0.67 10.81
CA LEU A 30 -7.33 1.44 11.90
C LEU A 30 -8.85 1.54 11.72
N SER A 31 -9.57 1.52 12.83
CA SER A 31 -10.99 1.85 12.87
C SER A 31 -11.21 3.35 13.10
N ALA A 32 -12.44 3.81 12.85
CA ALA A 32 -12.85 5.17 13.23
C ALA A 32 -12.77 5.41 14.75
N GLY A 33 -12.77 4.36 15.57
CA GLY A 33 -12.54 4.46 17.01
C GLY A 33 -11.08 4.80 17.33
N ASP A 34 -10.14 4.10 16.70
CA ASP A 34 -8.70 4.32 16.92
C ASP A 34 -8.28 5.73 16.52
N VAL A 35 -8.85 6.25 15.43
CA VAL A 35 -8.61 7.63 14.97
C VAL A 35 -9.30 8.64 15.90
N ALA A 36 -10.50 8.34 16.40
CA ALA A 36 -11.19 9.22 17.33
C ALA A 36 -10.44 9.37 18.66
N ASP A 37 -9.92 8.26 19.17
CA ASP A 37 -9.18 8.22 20.42
C ASP A 37 -7.83 8.96 20.31
N GLU A 38 -7.10 8.76 19.21
CA GLU A 38 -5.82 9.46 18.96
C GLU A 38 -6.01 10.98 18.88
N PHE A 39 -6.97 11.42 18.08
CA PHE A 39 -7.15 12.84 17.77
C PHE A 39 -8.09 13.56 18.74
N ASP A 40 -8.61 12.85 19.75
CA ASP A 40 -9.61 13.34 20.70
C ASP A 40 -10.78 14.04 19.97
N ILE A 41 -11.29 13.38 18.92
CA ILE A 41 -12.44 13.84 18.14
C ILE A 41 -13.62 12.89 18.32
N LYS A 42 -14.84 13.35 17.99
CA LYS A 42 -15.99 12.45 18.02
C LYS A 42 -15.80 11.34 16.99
N ARG A 43 -16.14 10.10 17.36
CA ARG A 43 -16.13 8.95 16.45
C ARG A 43 -16.90 9.18 15.15
N GLN A 44 -18.05 9.86 15.20
CA GLN A 44 -18.82 10.22 14.00
C GLN A 44 -18.04 11.18 13.07
N THR A 45 -17.26 12.10 13.64
CA THR A 45 -16.40 13.01 12.87
C THR A 45 -15.25 12.25 12.22
N ALA A 46 -14.59 11.33 12.96
CA ALA A 46 -13.57 10.46 12.39
C ALA A 46 -14.14 9.61 11.25
N ASP A 47 -15.27 8.93 11.48
CA ASP A 47 -15.92 8.06 10.50
C ASP A 47 -16.28 8.79 9.20
N ARG A 48 -16.85 10.00 9.30
CA ARG A 48 -17.17 10.82 8.14
C ARG A 48 -15.91 11.16 7.33
N ARG A 49 -14.83 11.58 8.00
CA ARG A 49 -13.59 11.98 7.33
C ARG A 49 -12.85 10.81 6.71
N LEU A 50 -12.83 9.64 7.36
CA LEU A 50 -12.23 8.44 6.78
C LEU A 50 -12.99 7.96 5.54
N LYS A 51 -14.31 8.18 5.46
CA LYS A 51 -15.10 7.93 4.24
C LYS A 51 -14.78 8.96 3.15
N GLU A 52 -14.69 10.24 3.50
CA GLU A 52 -14.28 11.29 2.55
C GLU A 52 -12.90 10.96 1.95
N LEU A 53 -11.93 10.55 2.78
CA LEU A 53 -10.60 10.13 2.32
C LEU A 53 -10.58 8.82 1.52
N GLU A 54 -11.51 7.89 1.78
CA GLU A 54 -11.72 6.72 0.93
C GLU A 54 -12.26 7.13 -0.45
N GLU A 55 -13.25 8.02 -0.47
CA GLU A 55 -13.85 8.53 -1.72
C GLU A 55 -12.83 9.30 -2.56
N GLU A 56 -11.90 10.02 -1.92
CA GLU A 56 -10.76 10.69 -2.56
C GLU A 56 -9.64 9.73 -3.01
N GLY A 57 -9.71 8.44 -2.63
CA GLY A 57 -8.75 7.41 -2.98
C GLY A 57 -7.50 7.36 -2.11
N GLU A 58 -7.40 8.20 -1.08
CA GLU A 58 -6.27 8.23 -0.14
C GLU A 58 -6.28 7.07 0.86
N LEU A 59 -7.47 6.50 1.13
CA LEU A 59 -7.64 5.33 1.99
C LEU A 59 -8.40 4.22 1.27
N LYS A 60 -8.12 2.98 1.67
CA LYS A 60 -8.95 1.82 1.39
C LYS A 60 -9.76 1.46 2.63
N ARG A 61 -10.89 0.78 2.42
CA ARG A 61 -11.80 0.35 3.48
C ARG A 61 -12.15 -1.12 3.36
N ILE A 62 -12.28 -1.79 4.49
CA ILE A 62 -12.79 -3.14 4.61
C ILE A 62 -13.90 -3.17 5.65
N ILE A 63 -14.99 -3.87 5.33
CA ILE A 63 -16.11 -4.11 6.22
C ILE A 63 -16.06 -5.56 6.67
N PHE A 64 -16.12 -5.80 7.98
CA PHE A 64 -16.12 -7.12 8.58
C PHE A 64 -17.30 -7.27 9.55
N GLY A 65 -18.23 -8.15 9.21
CA GLY A 65 -19.52 -8.25 9.88
C GLY A 65 -20.43 -7.04 9.60
N GLU A 66 -21.55 -6.94 10.32
CA GLU A 66 -22.58 -5.93 10.01
C GLU A 66 -22.22 -4.49 10.44
N ARG A 67 -21.27 -4.30 11.35
CA ARG A 67 -21.04 -3.00 12.01
C ARG A 67 -19.58 -2.60 12.20
N SER A 68 -18.64 -3.43 11.74
CA SER A 68 -17.23 -3.14 11.93
C SER A 68 -16.58 -2.86 10.59
N GLN A 69 -15.85 -1.76 10.53
CA GLN A 69 -15.10 -1.33 9.37
C GLN A 69 -13.75 -0.80 9.82
N ALA A 70 -12.74 -1.00 8.98
CA ALA A 70 -11.41 -0.47 9.17
C ALA A 70 -10.88 0.10 7.85
N TRP A 71 -9.89 0.97 7.97
CA TRP A 71 -9.23 1.64 6.87
C TRP A 71 -7.74 1.38 6.93
N TRP A 72 -7.09 1.47 5.79
CA TRP A 72 -5.65 1.50 5.66
C TRP A 72 -5.27 2.38 4.48
N ARG A 73 -4.03 2.85 4.46
CA ARG A 73 -3.44 3.49 3.30
C ARG A 73 -2.61 2.45 2.55
N GLU A 74 -2.79 2.37 1.24
CA GLU A 74 -1.83 1.64 0.40
C GLU A 74 -0.49 2.35 0.52
N ARG A 75 0.56 1.58 0.78
CA ARG A 75 1.92 2.10 0.92
C ARG A 75 2.80 1.30 -0.01
N ASP A 76 3.77 2.00 -0.61
CA ASP A 76 4.85 1.39 -1.37
C ASP A 76 5.79 0.73 -0.37
N GLN A 77 5.52 -0.54 -0.05
CA GLN A 77 6.26 -1.29 0.96
C GLN A 77 7.20 -2.27 0.30
N VAL A 78 8.44 -2.27 0.77
CA VAL A 78 9.37 -3.36 0.54
C VAL A 78 9.39 -4.25 1.78
N VAL A 79 9.00 -5.51 1.63
CA VAL A 79 9.09 -6.53 2.68
C VAL A 79 10.42 -7.24 2.55
N LEU A 80 11.23 -7.22 3.62
CA LEU A 80 12.48 -7.96 3.71
C LEU A 80 12.31 -9.17 4.62
N VAL A 81 12.58 -10.35 4.08
CA VAL A 81 12.58 -11.61 4.83
C VAL A 81 14.02 -12.07 4.98
N LYS A 82 14.42 -12.43 6.21
CA LYS A 82 15.70 -13.09 6.44
C LYS A 82 15.52 -14.59 6.30
N GLU A 83 16.23 -15.18 5.35
CA GLU A 83 16.28 -16.61 5.09
C GLU A 83 17.46 -17.27 5.84
N GLU A 84 17.58 -18.59 5.75
CA GLU A 84 18.68 -19.35 6.38
C GLU A 84 20.06 -18.87 5.89
N THR A 85 20.18 -18.59 4.58
CA THR A 85 21.45 -18.26 3.92
C THR A 85 21.49 -16.87 3.30
N GLY A 86 20.48 -16.03 3.49
CA GLY A 86 20.39 -14.74 2.80
C GLY A 86 19.17 -13.92 3.17
N PHE A 87 18.75 -13.07 2.25
CA PHE A 87 17.59 -12.20 2.36
C PHE A 87 16.79 -12.23 1.06
N SER A 88 15.47 -12.19 1.20
CA SER A 88 14.54 -11.93 0.10
C SER A 88 13.91 -10.55 0.29
N ALA A 89 13.76 -9.80 -0.79
CA ALA A 89 13.14 -8.48 -0.81
C ALA A 89 11.96 -8.49 -1.78
N HIS A 90 10.78 -8.08 -1.32
CA HIS A 90 9.55 -8.06 -2.12
C HIS A 90 9.00 -6.64 -2.17
N ASP A 91 8.78 -6.10 -3.37
CA ASP A 91 7.95 -4.92 -3.55
C ASP A 91 6.47 -5.33 -3.55
N VAL A 92 5.72 -4.88 -2.54
CA VAL A 92 4.30 -5.21 -2.38
C VAL A 92 3.44 -4.56 -3.46
N LEU A 93 3.88 -3.42 -4.01
CA LEU A 93 3.11 -2.71 -5.02
C LEU A 93 3.12 -3.44 -6.36
N THR A 94 4.30 -3.81 -6.86
CA THR A 94 4.45 -4.47 -8.16
C THR A 94 4.43 -6.00 -8.09
N GLY A 95 4.62 -6.57 -6.90
CA GLY A 95 4.77 -8.01 -6.70
C GLY A 95 6.15 -8.56 -7.08
N ILE A 96 7.10 -7.68 -7.46
CA ILE A 96 8.46 -8.07 -7.83
C ILE A 96 9.23 -8.50 -6.57
N ALA A 97 10.02 -9.56 -6.71
CA ALA A 97 10.88 -10.06 -5.65
C ALA A 97 12.31 -10.24 -6.16
N SER A 98 13.26 -10.17 -5.24
CA SER A 98 14.67 -10.51 -5.47
C SER A 98 15.26 -11.19 -4.24
N ASP A 99 16.37 -11.87 -4.44
CA ASP A 99 17.12 -12.54 -3.38
C ASP A 99 18.57 -12.04 -3.36
N GLY A 100 19.23 -12.14 -2.21
CA GLY A 100 20.65 -11.82 -2.06
C GLY A 100 21.27 -12.44 -0.81
N GLU A 101 22.59 -12.65 -0.82
CA GLU A 101 23.32 -13.19 0.34
C GLU A 101 23.34 -12.18 1.50
N SER A 102 23.14 -10.89 1.19
CA SER A 102 23.00 -9.82 2.17
C SER A 102 21.76 -8.98 1.96
N ARG A 103 21.29 -8.32 3.02
CA ARG A 103 20.19 -7.35 2.95
C ARG A 103 20.42 -6.27 1.88
N VAL A 104 21.66 -5.80 1.73
CA VAL A 104 21.99 -4.74 0.77
C VAL A 104 21.92 -5.26 -0.66
N GLU A 105 22.39 -6.48 -0.88
CA GLU A 105 22.33 -7.13 -2.19
C GLU A 105 20.88 -7.38 -2.62
N ALA A 106 20.07 -8.01 -1.78
CA ALA A 106 18.64 -8.23 -2.08
C ALA A 106 17.94 -6.91 -2.46
N LEU A 107 18.18 -5.83 -1.71
CA LEU A 107 17.61 -4.51 -2.03
C LEU A 107 18.12 -3.90 -3.35
N ARG A 108 19.39 -4.13 -3.72
CA ARG A 108 19.93 -3.66 -5.01
C ARG A 108 19.33 -4.43 -6.17
N GLU A 109 19.29 -5.75 -6.06
CA GLU A 109 18.68 -6.61 -7.07
C GLU A 109 17.18 -6.29 -7.24
N LEU A 110 16.49 -5.95 -6.16
CA LEU A 110 15.09 -5.51 -6.24
C LEU A 110 14.95 -4.19 -7.02
N ALA A 111 15.83 -3.23 -6.74
CA ALA A 111 15.80 -1.94 -7.42
C ALA A 111 16.04 -2.10 -8.93
N ASP A 112 17.03 -2.91 -9.31
CA ASP A 112 17.33 -3.21 -10.71
C ASP A 112 16.16 -3.93 -11.39
N ALA A 113 15.50 -4.87 -10.69
CA ALA A 113 14.33 -5.58 -11.19
C ALA A 113 13.12 -4.64 -11.41
N ILE A 114 12.86 -3.71 -10.49
CA ILE A 114 11.79 -2.70 -10.63
C ILE A 114 12.08 -1.76 -11.81
N GLU A 115 13.33 -1.35 -11.99
CA GLU A 115 13.74 -0.49 -13.11
C GLU A 115 13.56 -1.21 -14.45
N ALA A 116 13.95 -2.47 -14.53
CA ALA A 116 13.73 -3.30 -15.72
C ALA A 116 12.24 -3.45 -16.04
N HIS A 117 11.39 -3.67 -15.04
CA HIS A 117 9.94 -3.80 -15.23
C HIS A 117 9.27 -2.50 -15.67
N THR A 118 9.69 -1.35 -15.11
CA THR A 118 9.12 -0.05 -15.47
C THR A 118 9.55 0.40 -16.88
N THR A 119 10.73 -0.05 -17.33
CA THR A 119 11.29 0.29 -18.65
C THR A 119 10.81 -0.67 -19.75
N GLY A 120 10.48 -1.90 -19.40
CA GLY A 120 9.81 -2.86 -20.27
C GLY A 120 8.32 -2.57 -20.38
N GLY A 121 7.94 -1.53 -21.14
CA GLY A 121 6.53 -1.19 -21.38
C GLY A 121 5.71 -2.41 -21.85
N GLU A 122 4.38 -2.38 -21.64
CA GLU A 122 3.43 -3.46 -21.99
C GLU A 122 3.87 -4.25 -23.22
N VAL A 123 4.51 -5.41 -22.99
CA VAL A 123 4.90 -6.28 -24.10
C VAL A 123 3.63 -6.96 -24.55
N LYS A 124 3.14 -6.58 -25.74
CA LYS A 124 1.97 -7.23 -26.32
C LYS A 124 2.32 -8.69 -26.60
N PRO A 125 1.43 -9.65 -26.32
CA PRO A 125 1.67 -11.07 -26.61
C PRO A 125 2.20 -11.29 -28.02
N ASP A 126 1.66 -10.58 -29.01
CA ASP A 126 2.08 -10.64 -30.42
C ASP A 126 3.57 -10.36 -30.63
N GLN A 127 4.19 -9.46 -29.85
CA GLN A 127 5.61 -9.14 -29.96
C GLN A 127 6.51 -10.24 -29.40
N ILE A 128 6.03 -10.97 -28.40
CA ILE A 128 6.74 -12.11 -27.79
C ILE A 128 6.83 -13.28 -28.78
N TYR A 129 5.72 -13.55 -29.48
CA TYR A 129 5.67 -14.60 -30.50
C TYR A 129 6.62 -14.31 -31.67
N GLU A 130 6.66 -13.06 -32.14
CA GLU A 130 7.61 -12.63 -33.18
C GLU A 130 9.07 -12.73 -32.73
N GLU A 131 9.39 -12.36 -31.49
CA GLU A 131 10.76 -12.42 -30.96
C GLU A 131 11.26 -13.87 -30.79
N LEU A 132 10.38 -14.78 -30.39
CA LEU A 132 10.70 -16.20 -30.18
C LEU A 132 10.59 -17.05 -31.47
N ASP A 133 10.18 -16.47 -32.59
CA ASP A 133 9.87 -17.16 -33.85
C ASP A 133 8.84 -18.30 -33.66
N ILE A 134 7.88 -18.07 -32.75
CA ILE A 134 6.82 -19.03 -32.41
C ILE A 134 5.54 -18.62 -33.15
N ASP A 135 4.98 -19.51 -33.95
CA ASP A 135 3.68 -19.30 -34.58
C ASP A 135 2.55 -19.44 -33.53
N PRO A 136 1.79 -18.38 -33.23
CA PRO A 136 0.72 -18.42 -32.23
C PRO A 136 -0.40 -19.41 -32.61
N GLU A 137 -0.58 -19.75 -33.89
CA GLU A 137 -1.57 -20.75 -34.34
C GLU A 137 -1.11 -22.20 -34.10
N GLU A 138 0.21 -22.44 -33.97
CA GLU A 138 0.74 -23.75 -33.59
C GLU A 138 0.66 -23.99 -32.07
N ASN A 139 0.53 -22.92 -31.28
CA ASN A 139 0.31 -22.99 -29.84
C ASN A 139 -1.16 -23.27 -29.51
N SER A 140 -1.55 -24.54 -29.68
CA SER A 140 -2.92 -25.05 -29.53
C SER A 140 -3.61 -24.88 -28.16
N GLY A 141 -2.98 -24.18 -27.20
CA GLY A 141 -3.54 -23.85 -25.88
C GLY A 141 -4.04 -22.41 -25.70
N GLY A 142 -3.68 -21.46 -26.59
CA GLY A 142 -4.06 -20.05 -26.45
C GLY A 142 -3.42 -19.31 -25.25
N GLU A 143 -2.52 -19.96 -24.50
CA GLU A 143 -1.74 -19.38 -23.42
C GLU A 143 -0.35 -18.98 -23.92
N PRO A 144 0.14 -17.76 -23.63
CA PRO A 144 1.51 -17.39 -23.95
C PRO A 144 2.53 -18.29 -23.24
N PRO A 145 3.74 -18.46 -23.78
CA PRO A 145 4.72 -19.42 -23.28
C PRO A 145 5.42 -18.93 -22.00
N PHE A 146 4.69 -18.83 -20.88
CA PHE A 146 5.24 -18.58 -19.53
C PHE A 146 4.42 -19.30 -18.46
#